data_AF-J2S2I7-F1
#
_entry.id   AF-J2S2I7-F1
#
_cell.length_a   1.000
_cell.length_b   1.000
_cell.length_c   1.000
_cell.angle_alpha   90.00
_cell.angle_beta   90.00
_cell.angle_gamma   90.00
#
_symmetry.space_group_name_H-M   'P 1'
#
loop_
_entity.id
_entity.type
_entity.pdbx_description
1 polymer ?
#
loop_
_entity_poly.entity_id
_entity_poly.type
_entity_poly.pdbx_seq_one_letter_code
_entity_poly.pdbx_strand_id
1 'polypeptide(L)'
;MKKTLKLSLVCAVLFTGMSTYAIDGNEDFTLHVMKGKNKDKEVTFALNNVKKAYLTIYSTDGTVIYSENASGKDGILKTFSFEEFPAGTYILEVEDNLKKVRHEITITDDTTVLSSKAISSVYKAGSAKSSSVAVR
;
A
#
# COMPACT_ATOMS: atom_id res chain seq x y z
N MET A 1 54.73 17.53 -34.57
CA MET A 1 54.82 17.57 -33.09
C MET A 1 53.43 17.92 -32.56
N LYS A 2 52.68 16.96 -32.00
CA LYS A 2 52.25 16.89 -30.58
C LYS A 2 51.81 18.27 -30.04
N LYS A 3 50.56 18.49 -29.66
CA LYS A 3 50.02 18.07 -28.36
C LYS A 3 48.49 17.94 -28.40
N THR A 4 48.00 16.78 -28.00
CA THR A 4 46.63 16.50 -27.60
C THR A 4 46.40 17.06 -26.20
N LEU A 5 45.41 17.95 -26.03
CA LEU A 5 44.98 18.35 -24.69
C LEU A 5 43.90 17.37 -24.23
N LYS A 6 44.27 16.58 -23.21
CA LYS A 6 43.42 15.63 -22.51
C LYS A 6 42.43 16.43 -21.66
N LEU A 7 41.15 16.49 -22.06
CA LEU A 7 40.11 16.98 -21.17
C LEU A 7 39.58 15.79 -20.37
N SER A 8 39.86 15.86 -19.08
CA SER A 8 39.64 14.82 -18.07
C SER A 8 38.18 14.44 -17.92
N LEU A 9 37.98 13.13 -17.83
CA LEU A 9 36.82 12.40 -17.34
C LEU A 9 36.16 13.12 -16.14
N VAL A 10 34.98 13.69 -16.36
CA VAL A 10 34.06 14.06 -15.27
C VAL A 10 33.12 12.88 -15.07
N CYS A 11 33.39 12.09 -14.02
CA CYS A 11 32.43 11.12 -13.50
C CYS A 11 31.25 11.89 -12.90
N ALA A 12 30.18 12.06 -13.67
CA ALA A 12 28.87 12.31 -13.07
C ALA A 12 28.47 11.03 -12.37
N VAL A 13 28.69 10.98 -11.05
CA VAL A 13 28.18 9.91 -10.20
C VAL A 13 26.67 9.98 -10.30
N LEU A 14 26.09 9.04 -11.04
CA LEU A 14 24.68 8.72 -10.97
C LEU A 14 24.43 8.34 -9.51
N PHE A 15 23.93 9.28 -8.70
CA PHE A 15 23.37 8.93 -7.41
C PHE A 15 22.04 8.23 -7.72
N THR A 16 22.15 6.94 -7.99
CA THR A 16 21.05 6.00 -7.92
C THR A 16 20.49 6.13 -6.52
N GLY A 17 19.43 6.92 -6.38
CA GLY A 17 18.58 6.91 -5.20
C GLY A 17 17.92 5.55 -5.11
N MET A 18 18.68 4.53 -4.69
CA MET A 18 18.14 3.29 -4.19
C MET A 18 17.33 3.67 -2.97
N SER A 19 16.03 3.82 -3.19
CA SER A 19 15.05 3.85 -2.12
C SER A 19 15.09 2.45 -1.52
N THR A 20 15.94 2.25 -0.53
CA THR A 20 15.95 1.03 0.28
C THR A 20 14.68 1.04 1.11
N TYR A 21 13.57 0.67 0.48
CA TYR A 21 12.39 0.27 1.22
C TYR A 21 12.73 -1.08 1.83
N ALA A 22 13.13 -1.07 3.10
CA ALA A 22 13.09 -2.28 3.90
C ALA A 22 11.64 -2.78 3.89
N ILE A 23 11.38 -3.85 3.14
CA ILE A 23 10.21 -4.69 3.35
C ILE A 23 10.54 -5.46 4.64
N ASP A 24 10.21 -4.85 5.77
CA ASP A 24 10.27 -5.49 7.09
C ASP A 24 9.23 -6.61 7.08
N GLY A 25 9.70 -7.84 6.85
CA GLY A 25 8.93 -9.09 6.75
C GLY A 25 8.34 -9.56 8.07
N ASN A 26 7.71 -8.65 8.81
CA ASN A 26 6.80 -8.97 9.89
C ASN A 26 5.57 -8.06 9.75
N GLU A 27 4.82 -8.32 8.69
CA GLU A 27 3.65 -7.55 8.32
C GLU A 27 2.43 -8.15 9.02
N ASP A 28 2.10 -7.58 10.19
CA ASP A 28 0.80 -7.77 10.87
C ASP A 28 -0.42 -7.52 9.95
N PHE A 29 -0.18 -7.06 8.73
CA PHE A 29 -1.13 -6.61 7.74
C PHE A 29 -0.87 -7.29 6.39
N THR A 30 -0.94 -8.63 6.34
CA THR A 30 -0.96 -9.34 5.07
C THR A 30 -2.34 -9.21 4.46
N LEU A 31 -2.45 -8.48 3.34
CA LEU A 31 -3.70 -8.31 2.60
C LEU A 31 -3.75 -9.27 1.42
N HIS A 32 -4.59 -10.30 1.51
CA HIS A 32 -4.83 -11.20 0.39
C HIS A 32 -6.02 -10.69 -0.43
N VAL A 33 -5.85 -10.58 -1.74
CA VAL A 33 -6.94 -10.31 -2.68
C VAL A 33 -7.42 -11.57 -3.36
N MET A 34 -8.70 -11.88 -3.15
CA MET A 34 -9.40 -12.88 -3.96
C MET A 34 -10.28 -12.16 -4.98
N LYS A 35 -10.06 -12.45 -6.26
CA LYS A 35 -10.92 -11.97 -7.34
C LYS A 35 -12.23 -12.77 -7.35
N GLY A 36 -13.35 -12.08 -7.55
CA GLY A 36 -14.65 -12.70 -7.79
C GLY A 36 -14.62 -13.63 -9.01
N LYS A 37 -15.45 -14.68 -9.03
CA LYS A 37 -15.42 -15.74 -10.05
C LYS A 37 -16.00 -15.32 -11.41
N ASN A 38 -16.67 -14.18 -11.51
CA ASN A 38 -17.29 -13.66 -12.72
C ASN A 38 -16.95 -12.17 -12.90
N LYS A 39 -17.37 -11.56 -14.02
CA LYS A 39 -17.08 -10.18 -14.50
C LYS A 39 -17.39 -9.03 -13.53
N ASP A 40 -17.77 -9.36 -12.31
CA ASP A 40 -18.12 -8.44 -11.25
C ASP A 40 -16.81 -7.88 -10.69
N LYS A 41 -16.72 -6.55 -10.65
CA LYS A 41 -15.55 -5.79 -10.17
C LYS A 41 -15.39 -5.94 -8.66
N GLU A 42 -15.32 -7.17 -8.15
CA GLU A 42 -15.24 -7.48 -6.74
C GLU A 42 -13.79 -7.64 -6.26
N VAL A 43 -13.53 -7.14 -5.06
CA VAL A 43 -12.28 -7.34 -4.35
C VAL A 43 -12.61 -7.86 -2.95
N THR A 44 -12.11 -9.04 -2.63
CA THR A 44 -12.14 -9.56 -1.26
C THR A 44 -10.82 -9.29 -0.57
N PHE A 45 -10.87 -8.58 0.55
CA PHE A 45 -9.76 -8.28 1.44
C PHE A 45 -9.74 -9.28 2.59
N ALA A 46 -8.65 -10.04 2.72
CA ALA A 46 -8.37 -10.84 3.90
C ALA A 46 -7.23 -10.19 4.70
N LEU A 47 -7.51 -9.80 5.94
CA LEU A 47 -6.57 -9.23 6.90
C LEU A 47 -6.26 -10.28 7.97
N ASN A 48 -5.10 -10.91 7.86
CA ASN A 48 -4.67 -11.94 8.81
C ASN A 48 -4.21 -11.32 10.12
N ASN A 49 -4.53 -11.95 11.25
CA ASN A 49 -4.12 -11.51 12.60
C ASN A 49 -4.64 -10.13 13.05
N VAL A 50 -5.42 -9.44 12.21
CA VAL A 50 -6.11 -8.18 12.56
C VAL A 50 -7.54 -8.49 12.96
N LYS A 51 -7.86 -8.37 14.25
CA LYS A 51 -9.20 -8.70 14.79
C LYS A 51 -10.19 -7.54 14.73
N LYS A 52 -9.70 -6.31 14.67
CA LYS A 52 -10.49 -5.08 14.61
C LYS A 52 -9.74 -4.07 13.76
N ALA A 53 -10.44 -3.45 12.82
CA ALA A 53 -9.91 -2.36 12.02
C ALA A 53 -11.03 -1.43 11.56
N TYR A 54 -10.68 -0.18 11.34
CA TYR A 54 -11.51 0.79 10.64
C TYR A 54 -11.08 0.81 9.17
N LEU A 55 -11.99 0.47 8.27
CA LEU A 55 -11.77 0.45 6.83
C LEU A 55 -12.34 1.72 6.23
N THR A 56 -11.62 2.37 5.33
CA THR A 56 -12.08 3.54 4.59
C THR A 56 -11.69 3.40 3.13
N ILE A 57 -12.62 3.67 2.21
CA ILE A 57 -12.34 3.78 0.78
C ILE A 57 -12.47 5.24 0.36
N TYR A 58 -11.43 5.77 -0.26
CA TYR A 58 -11.42 7.10 -0.86
C TYR A 58 -11.51 7.00 -2.39
N SER A 59 -12.29 7.88 -3.01
CA SER A 59 -12.31 8.08 -4.46
C SER A 59 -11.05 8.78 -4.96
N THR A 60 -10.94 8.88 -6.29
CA THR A 60 -9.82 9.52 -7.00
C THR A 60 -9.54 10.96 -6.59
N ASP A 61 -10.56 11.68 -6.11
CA ASP A 61 -10.50 13.05 -5.61
C ASP A 61 -10.23 13.15 -4.10
N GLY A 62 -10.12 12.01 -3.40
CA GLY A 62 -9.93 11.95 -1.95
C GLY A 62 -11.23 12.00 -1.13
N THR A 63 -12.41 11.93 -1.76
CA THR A 63 -13.68 11.86 -1.04
C THR A 63 -13.87 10.47 -0.41
N VAL A 64 -14.36 10.41 0.83
CA VAL A 64 -14.73 9.13 1.45
C VAL A 64 -16.03 8.63 0.85
N ILE A 65 -15.97 7.47 0.19
CA ILE A 65 -17.14 6.83 -0.45
C ILE A 65 -17.62 5.59 0.29
N TYR A 66 -16.80 5.08 1.22
CA TYR A 66 -17.18 4.00 2.11
C TYR A 66 -16.36 4.07 3.40
N SER A 67 -16.97 3.74 4.54
CA SER A 67 -16.22 3.47 5.76
C SER A 67 -16.97 2.49 6.67
N GLU A 68 -16.23 1.66 7.41
CA GLU A 68 -16.82 0.77 8.41
C GLU A 68 -15.86 0.39 9.53
N ASN A 69 -16.41 -0.02 10.67
CA ASN A 69 -15.68 -0.76 11.69
C ASN A 69 -15.83 -2.26 11.42
N ALA A 70 -14.74 -2.92 11.02
CA ALA A 70 -14.71 -4.35 10.77
C ALA A 70 -14.09 -5.12 11.94
N SER A 71 -14.62 -6.31 12.21
CA SER A 71 -14.07 -7.20 13.23
C SER A 71 -14.23 -8.66 12.84
N GLY A 72 -13.30 -9.50 13.29
CA GLY A 72 -13.40 -10.95 13.16
C GLY A 72 -12.54 -11.68 14.18
N LYS A 73 -12.84 -12.96 14.40
CA LYS A 73 -12.22 -13.77 15.46
C LYS A 73 -10.73 -14.03 15.20
N ASP A 74 -10.42 -14.44 13.97
CA ASP A 74 -9.09 -14.90 13.53
C ASP A 74 -8.46 -13.97 12.48
N GLY A 75 -9.16 -12.90 12.11
CA GLY A 75 -8.84 -11.98 11.03
C GLY A 75 -10.11 -11.32 10.50
N ILE A 76 -9.96 -10.40 9.56
CA ILE A 76 -11.10 -9.75 8.89
C ILE A 76 -11.15 -10.24 7.44
N LEU A 77 -12.33 -10.63 6.98
CA LEU A 77 -12.59 -10.97 5.58
C LEU A 77 -13.74 -10.08 5.07
N LYS A 78 -13.48 -9.26 4.06
CA LYS A 78 -14.45 -8.29 3.53
C LYS A 78 -14.44 -8.24 2.01
N THR A 79 -15.60 -8.41 1.41
CA THR A 79 -15.80 -8.32 -0.04
C THR A 79 -16.48 -7.01 -0.41
N PHE A 80 -15.92 -6.33 -1.39
CA PHE A 80 -16.43 -5.07 -1.93
C PHE A 80 -16.69 -5.24 -3.42
N SER A 81 -17.89 -4.88 -3.86
CA SER A 81 -18.19 -4.73 -5.29
C SER A 81 -17.92 -3.29 -5.71
N PHE A 82 -17.18 -3.14 -6.80
CA PHE A 82 -16.91 -1.89 -7.48
C PHE A 82 -17.62 -1.82 -8.85
N GLU A 83 -18.69 -2.59 -9.04
CA GLU A 83 -19.41 -2.68 -10.30
C GLU A 83 -19.93 -1.33 -10.79
N GLU A 84 -20.49 -0.54 -9.87
CA GLU A 84 -21.05 0.79 -10.16
C GLU A 84 -20.00 1.91 -10.13
N PHE A 85 -18.73 1.59 -9.90
CA PHE A 85 -17.68 2.58 -9.71
C PHE A 85 -17.00 2.87 -11.05
N PRO A 86 -16.80 4.16 -11.39
CA PRO A 86 -16.10 4.52 -12.61
C PRO A 86 -14.64 4.04 -12.55
N ALA A 87 -14.06 3.80 -13.74
CA ALA A 87 -12.64 3.50 -13.86
C ALA A 87 -11.78 4.59 -13.21
N GLY A 88 -10.75 4.19 -12.49
CA GLY A 88 -9.92 5.11 -11.71
C GLY A 88 -9.11 4.42 -10.62
N THR A 89 -8.31 5.23 -9.92
CA THR A 89 -7.50 4.78 -8.78
C THR A 89 -8.11 5.28 -7.47
N TYR A 90 -8.47 4.34 -6.62
CA TYR A 90 -9.08 4.54 -5.32
C TYR A 90 -8.10 4.13 -4.23
N ILE A 91 -8.31 4.61 -3.01
CA ILE A 91 -7.46 4.26 -1.87
C ILE A 91 -8.26 3.45 -0.85
N LEU A 92 -7.78 2.26 -0.54
CA LEU A 92 -8.17 1.54 0.67
C LEU A 92 -7.23 1.97 1.80
N GLU A 93 -7.77 2.62 2.82
CA GLU A 93 -7.10 2.81 4.10
C GLU A 93 -7.63 1.82 5.12
N VAL A 94 -6.70 1.18 5.83
CA VAL A 94 -7.02 0.35 6.96
C VAL A 94 -6.29 0.84 8.19
N GLU A 95 -7.06 1.11 9.23
CA GLU A 95 -6.57 1.57 10.51
C GLU A 95 -6.86 0.54 11.60
N ASP A 96 -5.81 -0.01 12.21
CA ASP A 96 -5.91 -0.84 13.40
C ASP A 96 -5.49 -0.04 14.66
N ASN A 97 -5.21 -0.74 15.76
CA ASN A 97 -4.78 -0.12 17.00
C ASN A 97 -3.34 0.43 16.96
N LEU A 98 -2.53 -0.01 16.00
CA LEU A 98 -1.10 0.26 15.92
C LEU A 98 -0.75 1.24 14.80
N LYS A 99 -1.44 1.18 13.67
CA LYS A 99 -1.05 1.88 12.44
C LYS A 99 -2.22 2.11 11.48
N LYS A 100 -1.97 2.97 10.50
CA LYS A 100 -2.77 3.15 9.29
C LYS A 100 -1.97 2.67 8.09
N VAL A 101 -2.56 1.83 7.24
CA VAL A 101 -1.96 1.31 6.03
C VAL A 101 -2.84 1.70 4.84
N ARG A 102 -2.23 2.14 3.73
CA ARG A 102 -2.95 2.50 2.50
C ARG A 102 -2.52 1.64 1.32
N HIS A 103 -3.50 1.17 0.56
CA HIS A 103 -3.33 0.44 -0.69
C HIS A 103 -4.12 1.12 -1.81
N GLU A 104 -3.63 0.98 -3.04
CA GLU A 104 -4.34 1.46 -4.23
C GLU A 104 -5.26 0.37 -4.78
N ILE A 105 -6.48 0.75 -5.12
CA ILE A 105 -7.42 -0.07 -5.89
C ILE A 105 -7.52 0.58 -7.28
N THR A 106 -7.09 -0.11 -8.32
CA THR A 106 -7.24 0.32 -9.71
C THR A 106 -8.41 -0.40 -10.33
N ILE A 107 -9.39 0.38 -10.79
CA ILE A 107 -10.54 -0.09 -11.54
C ILE A 107 -10.33 0.26 -13.02
N THR A 108 -10.46 -0.74 -13.87
CA THR A 108 -10.52 -0.62 -15.33
C THR A 108 -11.90 -1.08 -15.81
N ASP A 109 -12.16 -1.02 -17.11
CA ASP A 109 -13.41 -1.53 -17.68
C ASP A 109 -13.56 -3.04 -17.44
N ASP A 110 -12.45 -3.78 -17.48
CA ASP A 110 -12.45 -5.24 -17.43
C ASP A 110 -12.07 -5.83 -16.08
N THR A 111 -11.32 -5.09 -15.25
CA THR A 111 -10.72 -5.65 -14.03
C THR A 111 -10.62 -4.64 -12.90
N THR A 112 -10.67 -5.17 -11.67
CA THR A 112 -10.29 -4.47 -10.45
C THR A 112 -9.05 -5.13 -9.85
N VAL A 113 -8.05 -4.32 -9.51
CA VAL A 113 -6.75 -4.76 -9.00
C VAL A 113 -6.41 -3.96 -7.77
N LEU A 114 -6.01 -4.64 -6.69
CA LEU A 114 -5.41 -4.00 -5.53
C LEU A 114 -3.89 -4.06 -5.62
N SER A 115 -3.21 -3.01 -5.18
CA SER A 115 -1.76 -3.01 -5.04
C SER A 115 -1.31 -4.07 -4.02
N SER A 116 -0.39 -4.94 -4.47
CA SER A 116 0.22 -5.96 -3.61
C SER A 116 1.06 -5.35 -2.50
N LYS A 117 1.61 -4.16 -2.72
CA LYS A 117 2.37 -3.39 -1.73
C LYS A 117 1.53 -2.20 -1.25
N ALA A 118 1.64 -1.90 0.05
CA ALA A 118 1.12 -0.68 0.61
C ALA A 118 1.85 0.54 0.02
N ILE A 119 1.09 1.59 -0.31
CA ILE A 119 1.64 2.88 -0.72
C ILE A 119 2.02 3.76 0.47
N SER A 120 1.47 3.47 1.66
CA SER A 120 1.83 4.15 2.91
C SER A 120 1.55 3.25 4.11
N SER A 121 2.38 3.39 5.15
CA SER A 121 2.20 2.75 6.45
C SER A 121 2.68 3.71 7.53
N VAL A 122 1.76 4.15 8.39
CA VAL A 122 2.01 5.16 9.44
C VAL A 122 1.61 4.59 10.78
N TYR A 123 2.59 4.41 11.68
CA TYR A 123 2.34 3.97 13.05
C TYR A 123 1.77 5.10 13.90
N LYS A 124 0.84 4.76 14.78
CA LYS A 124 0.28 5.68 15.77
C LYS A 124 1.35 6.03 16.81
N ALA A 125 1.31 7.26 17.32
CA ALA A 125 2.24 7.70 18.35
C ALA A 125 2.14 6.79 19.59
N GLY A 126 3.29 6.28 20.06
CA GLY A 126 3.35 5.33 21.18
C GLY A 126 3.25 3.85 20.79
N SER A 127 2.96 3.53 19.52
CA SER A 127 3.00 2.16 18.99
C SER A 127 4.42 1.81 18.54
N ALA A 128 5.33 1.60 19.50
CA ALA A 128 6.73 1.34 19.20
C ALA A 128 6.93 0.01 18.43
N LYS A 129 7.50 0.06 17.22
CA LYS A 129 8.68 -0.77 16.94
C LYS A 129 9.89 0.12 17.21
N SER A 130 10.55 -0.09 18.34
CA SER A 130 11.79 0.62 18.67
C SER A 130 12.87 0.25 17.65
N SER A 131 13.04 1.04 16.60
CA SER A 131 14.29 1.06 15.85
C SER A 131 15.18 2.15 16.44
N SER A 132 15.74 1.84 17.62
CA SER A 132 16.92 2.54 18.11
C SER A 132 18.09 2.24 17.16
N VAL A 133 18.17 2.93 16.04
CA VAL A 133 19.41 2.98 15.25
C VAL A 133 20.22 4.16 15.79
N ALA A 134 21.06 3.87 16.79
CA ALA A 134 22.14 4.76 17.16
C ALA A 134 23.20 4.67 16.04
N VAL A 135 23.27 5.71 15.21
CA VAL A 135 24.41 5.91 14.29
C VAL A 135 25.63 6.24 15.17
N ARG A 136 26.67 5.42 15.05
CA ARG A 136 28.01 5.71 15.55
C ARG A 136 28.89 6.09 14.37
#